data_AF-A0A2I1HVI1-F1
#
_entry.id   AF-A0A2I1HVI1-F1
#
_cell.length_a   1.000
_cell.length_b   1.000
_cell.length_c   1.000
_cell.angle_alpha   90.00
_cell.angle_beta   90.00
_cell.angle_gamma   90.00
#
_symmetry.space_group_name_H-M   'P 1'
#
loop_
_entity.id
_entity.type
_entity.pdbx_description
1 polymer ?
#
loop_
_entity_poly.entity_id
_entity_poly.type
_entity_poly.pdbx_seq_one_letter_code
_entity_poly.pdbx_strand_id
1 'polypeptide(L)'
;MDRIVGDLQQLRANAQSQLLYQRNAHHLQRCRGDMGLLEYNRDRLYERYEKWKNKTQAERQNNLNLQGQILALQNNPPNIQQIGMVGYGPPIFYGRPGEDPEDFLRDFQRYVVASRINVAPGAGQVAGRAEALGLLISCLEGPAKQWYETNIKGKNWKCSNISDNLGVATLTAVRALAARNGGGQVGALNTAGEFQGKAAAEIGRIGAGIATGANIIPNGIWDEDWSIAGGEPEANAPVAPNAGGGFPAVTIAPNITLGQLLYLFRTAYTTVEHLKQTAVF
;
A
#
# COMPACT_ATOMS: atom_id res chain seq x y z
N MET A 1 81.28 -79.09 -38.09
CA MET A 1 80.62 -77.77 -38.17
C MET A 1 79.11 -77.88 -37.98
N ASP A 2 78.44 -78.85 -38.61
CA ASP A 2 76.97 -78.94 -38.63
C ASP A 2 76.28 -79.05 -37.26
N ARG A 3 76.90 -79.73 -36.29
CA ARG A 3 76.33 -79.86 -34.92
C ARG A 3 76.34 -78.53 -34.15
N ILE A 4 77.40 -77.74 -34.29
CA ILE A 4 77.52 -76.41 -33.66
C ILE A 4 76.56 -75.41 -34.33
N VAL A 5 76.36 -75.51 -35.64
CA VAL A 5 75.40 -74.68 -36.37
C VAL A 5 73.96 -75.00 -35.97
N GLY A 6 73.63 -76.30 -35.80
CA GLY A 6 72.32 -76.74 -35.30
C GLY A 6 72.02 -76.27 -33.88
N ASP A 7 72.99 -76.41 -32.96
CA ASP A 7 72.83 -75.97 -31.57
C ASP A 7 72.66 -74.44 -31.47
N LEU A 8 73.38 -73.66 -32.29
CA LEU A 8 73.24 -72.21 -32.37
C LEU A 8 71.88 -71.79 -32.95
N GLN A 9 71.37 -72.50 -33.96
CA GLN A 9 70.02 -72.25 -34.49
C GLN A 9 68.94 -72.56 -33.46
N GLN A 10 69.10 -73.63 -32.68
CA GLN A 10 68.16 -74.02 -31.64
C GLN A 10 68.17 -73.05 -30.44
N LEU A 11 69.37 -72.59 -30.03
CA LEU A 11 69.50 -71.50 -29.05
C LEU A 11 68.84 -70.21 -29.52
N ARG A 12 68.98 -69.87 -30.81
CA ARG A 12 68.33 -68.69 -31.40
C ARG A 12 66.80 -68.81 -31.37
N ALA A 13 66.26 -69.98 -31.72
CA ALA A 13 64.82 -70.25 -31.69
C ALA A 13 64.25 -70.22 -30.25
N ASN A 14 64.99 -70.75 -29.28
CA ASN A 14 64.61 -70.73 -27.86
C ASN A 14 64.61 -69.29 -27.32
N ALA A 15 65.64 -68.50 -27.63
CA ALA A 15 65.71 -67.09 -27.23
C ALA A 15 64.56 -66.25 -27.82
N GLN A 16 64.20 -66.50 -29.09
CA GLN A 16 63.06 -65.84 -29.74
C GLN A 16 61.73 -66.23 -29.08
N SER A 17 61.53 -67.51 -28.76
CA SER A 17 60.33 -67.99 -28.06
C SER A 17 60.18 -67.35 -26.67
N GLN A 18 61.30 -67.21 -25.95
CA GLN A 18 61.30 -66.61 -24.61
C GLN A 18 61.02 -65.11 -24.63
N LEU A 19 61.56 -64.38 -25.62
CA LEU A 19 61.24 -62.96 -25.83
C LEU A 19 59.76 -62.76 -26.20
N LEU A 20 59.19 -63.63 -27.03
CA LEU A 20 57.77 -63.59 -27.38
C LEU A 20 56.88 -63.78 -26.14
N TYR A 21 57.24 -64.74 -25.29
CA TYR A 21 56.52 -65.00 -24.04
C TYR A 21 56.56 -63.81 -23.08
N GLN A 22 57.74 -63.20 -22.89
CA GLN A 22 57.90 -62.00 -22.06
C GLN A 22 57.09 -60.82 -22.61
N ARG A 23 57.09 -60.62 -23.93
CA ARG A 23 56.31 -59.56 -24.57
C ARG A 23 54.81 -59.77 -24.35
N ASN A 24 54.32 -61.00 -24.54
CA ASN A 24 52.92 -61.34 -24.33
C ASN A 24 52.48 -61.19 -22.86
N ALA A 25 53.33 -61.61 -21.91
CA ALA A 25 53.07 -61.42 -20.49
C ALA A 25 52.96 -59.94 -20.12
N HIS A 26 53.88 -59.11 -20.64
CA HIS A 26 53.84 -57.65 -20.43
C HIS A 26 52.60 -57.01 -21.06
N HIS A 27 52.22 -57.40 -22.29
CA HIS A 27 50.98 -56.93 -22.92
C HIS A 27 49.73 -57.32 -22.12
N LEU A 28 49.65 -58.56 -21.63
CA LEU A 28 48.52 -59.03 -20.84
C LEU A 28 48.39 -58.27 -19.52
N GLN A 29 49.51 -57.99 -18.85
CA GLN A 29 49.53 -57.21 -17.61
C GLN A 29 49.05 -55.76 -17.86
N ARG A 30 49.45 -55.16 -18.98
CA ARG A 30 49.00 -53.82 -19.38
C ARG A 30 47.51 -53.79 -19.69
N CYS A 31 47.00 -54.76 -20.45
CA CYS A 31 45.56 -54.89 -20.73
C CYS A 31 44.73 -55.06 -19.43
N ARG A 32 45.24 -55.81 -18.44
CA ARG A 32 44.59 -55.95 -17.13
C ARG A 32 44.57 -54.64 -16.34
N GLY A 33 45.67 -53.87 -16.38
CA GLY A 33 45.74 -52.54 -15.76
C GLY A 33 44.76 -51.56 -16.40
N ASP A 34 44.70 -51.53 -17.73
CA ASP A 34 43.78 -50.67 -18.48
C ASP A 34 42.32 -51.06 -18.21
N MET A 35 42.01 -52.37 -18.11
CA MET A 35 40.69 -52.86 -17.72
C MET A 35 40.28 -52.40 -16.32
N GLY A 36 41.17 -52.51 -15.32
CA GLY A 36 40.91 -52.02 -13.97
C GLY A 36 40.68 -50.50 -13.91
N LEU A 37 41.41 -49.72 -14.73
CA LEU A 37 41.21 -48.28 -14.83
C LEU A 37 39.85 -47.93 -15.47
N LEU A 38 39.42 -48.69 -16.48
CA LEU A 38 38.11 -48.52 -17.11
C LEU A 38 36.96 -48.84 -16.15
N GLU A 39 37.09 -49.92 -15.38
CA GLU A 39 36.11 -50.28 -14.34
C GLU A 39 36.02 -49.20 -13.26
N TYR A 40 37.16 -48.74 -12.74
CA TYR A 40 37.22 -47.65 -11.77
C TYR A 40 36.55 -46.37 -12.28
N ASN A 41 36.83 -45.98 -13.53
CA ASN A 41 36.24 -44.80 -14.15
C ASN A 41 34.73 -44.96 -14.38
N ARG A 42 34.28 -46.15 -14.80
CA ARG A 42 32.86 -46.47 -14.98
C ARG A 42 32.11 -46.34 -13.67
N ASP A 43 32.60 -46.96 -12.60
CA ASP A 43 31.93 -46.98 -11.31
C ASP A 43 31.83 -45.57 -10.71
N ARG A 44 32.90 -44.75 -10.85
CA ARG A 44 32.88 -43.35 -10.44
C ARG A 44 31.87 -42.50 -11.20
N LEU A 45 31.68 -42.76 -12.50
CA LEU A 45 30.66 -42.09 -13.31
C LEU A 45 29.25 -42.49 -12.87
N TYR A 46 29.02 -43.78 -12.59
CA TYR A 46 27.74 -44.26 -12.07
C TYR A 46 27.40 -43.68 -10.71
N GLU A 47 28.36 -43.63 -9.77
CA GLU A 47 28.14 -42.99 -8.47
C GLU A 47 27.76 -41.51 -8.61
N ARG A 48 28.43 -40.79 -9.52
CA ARG A 48 28.14 -39.38 -9.77
C ARG A 48 26.75 -39.19 -10.37
N TYR A 49 26.37 -40.07 -11.28
CA TYR A 49 25.04 -40.08 -11.89
C TYR A 49 23.95 -40.35 -10.85
N GLU A 50 24.09 -41.37 -10.01
CA GLU A 50 23.11 -41.67 -8.95
C GLU A 50 22.99 -40.53 -7.93
N LYS A 51 24.11 -39.89 -7.55
CA LYS A 51 24.08 -38.70 -6.69
C LYS A 51 23.30 -37.54 -7.34
N TRP A 52 23.55 -37.26 -8.61
CA TRP A 52 22.85 -36.19 -9.34
C TRP A 52 21.35 -36.48 -9.49
N LYS A 53 21.01 -37.73 -9.81
CA LYS A 53 19.62 -38.21 -9.93
C LYS A 53 18.87 -38.06 -8.60
N ASN A 54 19.47 -38.48 -7.49
CA ASN A 54 18.88 -38.34 -6.16
C ASN A 54 18.68 -36.87 -5.76
N LYS A 55 19.64 -35.99 -6.08
CA LYS A 55 19.50 -34.55 -5.86
C LYS A 55 18.32 -33.97 -6.65
N THR A 56 18.22 -34.34 -7.92
CA THR A 56 17.13 -33.89 -8.80
C THR A 56 15.76 -34.36 -8.29
N GLN A 57 15.68 -35.60 -7.79
CA GLN A 57 14.45 -36.12 -7.19
C GLN A 57 14.08 -35.37 -5.90
N ALA A 58 15.05 -35.09 -5.04
CA ALA A 58 14.82 -34.30 -3.83
C ALA A 58 14.36 -32.87 -4.14
N GLU A 59 14.94 -32.22 -5.15
CA GLU A 59 14.52 -30.88 -5.61
C GLU A 59 13.09 -30.89 -6.19
N ARG A 60 12.71 -31.93 -6.93
CA ARG A 60 11.34 -32.10 -7.41
C ARG A 60 10.36 -32.27 -6.25
N GLN A 61 10.71 -33.07 -5.25
CA GLN A 61 9.87 -33.24 -4.06
C GLN A 61 9.71 -31.93 -3.28
N ASN A 62 10.79 -31.16 -3.11
CA ASN A 62 10.72 -29.84 -2.47
C ASN A 62 9.82 -28.88 -3.25
N ASN A 63 9.91 -28.87 -4.58
CA ASN A 63 9.01 -28.05 -5.40
C ASN A 63 7.54 -28.45 -5.23
N LEU A 64 7.23 -29.76 -5.22
CA LEU A 64 5.87 -30.24 -4.96
C LEU A 64 5.37 -29.85 -3.57
N ASN A 65 6.22 -29.96 -2.55
CA ASN A 65 5.88 -29.56 -1.18
C ASN A 65 5.60 -28.05 -1.09
N LEU A 66 6.44 -27.23 -1.71
CA LEU A 66 6.26 -25.77 -1.76
C LEU A 66 5.00 -25.38 -2.53
N GLN A 67 4.72 -26.03 -3.67
CA GLN A 67 3.48 -25.82 -4.42
C GLN A 67 2.25 -26.21 -3.58
N GLY A 68 2.32 -27.30 -2.82
CA GLY A 68 1.27 -27.69 -1.87
C GLY A 68 1.04 -26.65 -0.77
N GLN A 69 2.12 -26.08 -0.22
CA GLN A 69 2.03 -24.98 0.76
C GLN A 69 1.44 -23.72 0.15
N ILE A 70 1.84 -23.34 -1.08
CA ILE A 70 1.28 -22.20 -1.80
C ILE A 70 -0.22 -22.40 -2.02
N LEU A 71 -0.63 -23.58 -2.47
CA LEU A 71 -2.04 -23.91 -2.69
C LEU A 71 -2.84 -23.86 -1.38
N ALA A 72 -2.27 -24.35 -0.28
CA ALA A 72 -2.89 -24.26 1.04
C ALA A 72 -3.06 -22.80 1.50
N LEU A 73 -2.06 -21.94 1.27
CA LEU A 73 -2.12 -20.50 1.57
C LEU A 73 -3.08 -19.75 0.64
N GLN A 74 -3.27 -20.20 -0.60
CA GLN A 74 -4.24 -19.61 -1.53
C GLN A 74 -5.69 -19.98 -1.16
N ASN A 75 -5.92 -21.22 -0.72
CA ASN A 75 -7.25 -21.70 -0.35
C ASN A 75 -7.66 -21.30 1.08
N ASN A 76 -6.69 -21.16 1.97
CA ASN A 76 -6.85 -20.60 3.30
C ASN A 76 -5.95 -19.37 3.41
N PRO A 77 -6.31 -18.25 2.74
CA PRO A 77 -5.57 -17.02 2.92
C PRO A 77 -5.53 -16.73 4.42
N PRO A 78 -4.35 -16.51 5.02
CA PRO A 78 -4.28 -16.09 6.41
C PRO A 78 -5.22 -14.91 6.56
N ASN A 79 -6.03 -14.93 7.61
CA ASN A 79 -6.97 -13.87 7.90
C ASN A 79 -6.17 -12.60 8.29
N ILE A 80 -5.62 -11.92 7.28
CA ILE A 80 -4.83 -10.70 7.41
C ILE A 80 -5.74 -9.51 7.76
N GLN A 81 -7.05 -9.73 7.91
CA GLN A 81 -7.99 -8.71 8.36
C GLN A 81 -7.80 -8.29 9.84
N GLN A 82 -6.79 -8.81 10.55
CA GLN A 82 -6.42 -8.37 11.89
C GLN A 82 -4.90 -8.30 12.12
N ILE A 83 -4.09 -7.93 11.12
CA ILE A 83 -2.75 -7.43 11.43
C ILE A 83 -2.88 -5.95 11.84
N GLY A 84 -3.31 -5.72 13.08
CA GLY A 84 -2.61 -4.69 13.84
C GLY A 84 -1.16 -5.17 13.89
N MET A 85 -0.21 -4.38 13.38
CA MET A 85 1.20 -4.73 13.47
C MET A 85 1.51 -5.02 14.95
N VAL A 86 1.91 -6.25 15.26
CA VAL A 86 2.36 -6.60 16.62
C VAL A 86 3.51 -5.65 16.96
N GLY A 87 3.25 -4.71 17.87
CA GLY A 87 4.20 -3.70 18.34
C GLY A 87 4.05 -2.28 17.76
N TYR A 88 3.20 -2.05 16.76
CA TYR A 88 2.93 -0.72 16.19
C TYR A 88 1.42 -0.45 16.23
N GLY A 89 0.93 -0.10 17.42
CA GLY A 89 -0.45 0.33 17.58
C GLY A 89 -0.74 1.64 16.83
N PRO A 90 -2.02 1.99 16.65
CA PRO A 90 -2.36 3.30 16.10
C PRO A 90 -1.75 4.41 16.99
N PRO A 91 -1.27 5.52 16.40
CA PRO A 91 -0.69 6.60 17.18
C PRO A 91 -1.73 7.17 18.14
N ILE A 92 -1.35 7.44 19.39
CA ILE A 92 -2.23 8.07 20.37
C ILE A 92 -1.89 9.56 20.45
N PHE A 93 -2.91 10.41 20.44
CA PHE A 93 -2.78 11.85 20.58
C PHE A 93 -3.49 12.32 21.84
N TYR A 94 -2.72 12.85 22.78
CA TYR A 94 -3.26 13.38 24.04
C TYR A 94 -3.64 14.84 23.90
N GLY A 95 -2.97 15.58 23.02
CA GLY A 95 -3.08 17.03 22.95
C GLY A 95 -2.31 17.73 24.05
N ARG A 96 -1.18 17.16 24.48
CA ARG A 96 -0.32 17.72 25.53
C ARG A 96 0.53 18.86 24.99
N PRO A 97 1.03 19.74 25.89
CA PRO A 97 2.09 20.66 25.53
C PRO A 97 3.29 19.89 24.95
N GLY A 98 3.65 20.19 23.71
CA GLY A 98 4.78 19.66 22.94
C GLY A 98 4.37 18.68 21.84
N GLU A 99 3.10 18.24 21.82
CA GLU A 99 2.57 17.42 20.74
C GLU A 99 2.10 18.32 19.60
N ASP A 100 2.56 18.08 18.37
CA ASP A 100 2.09 18.79 17.18
C ASP A 100 0.96 17.98 16.52
N PRO A 101 -0.24 18.58 16.31
CA PRO A 101 -1.32 17.93 15.56
C PRO A 101 -0.87 17.48 14.17
N GLU A 102 -0.01 18.23 13.47
CA GLU A 102 0.39 17.90 12.11
C GLU A 102 1.28 16.66 12.07
N ASP A 103 2.21 16.50 13.04
CA ASP A 103 3.02 15.29 13.17
C ASP A 103 2.15 14.07 13.50
N PHE A 104 1.17 14.23 14.40
CA PHE A 104 0.20 13.18 14.68
C PHE A 104 -0.61 12.78 13.44
N LEU A 105 -1.13 13.75 12.68
CA LEU A 105 -1.90 13.48 11.47
C LEU A 105 -1.06 12.75 10.40
N ARG A 106 0.23 13.08 10.29
CA ARG A 106 1.17 12.38 9.38
C ARG A 106 1.37 10.93 9.79
N ASP A 107 1.58 10.66 11.08
CA ASP A 107 1.75 9.30 11.58
C ASP A 107 0.45 8.50 11.51
N PHE A 108 -0.70 9.13 11.74
CA PHE A 108 -2.01 8.54 11.53
C PHE A 108 -2.23 8.15 10.07
N GLN A 109 -1.92 9.04 9.12
CA GLN A 109 -2.01 8.74 7.69
C GLN A 109 -1.12 7.54 7.32
N ARG A 110 0.13 7.49 7.81
CA ARG A 110 1.03 6.35 7.60
C ARG A 110 0.43 5.05 8.13
N TYR A 111 -0.17 5.09 9.31
CA TYR A 111 -0.84 3.93 9.90
C TYR A 111 -2.01 3.46 9.04
N VAL A 112 -2.91 4.35 8.62
CA VAL A 112 -4.07 4.02 7.76
C VAL A 112 -3.63 3.36 6.46
N VAL A 113 -2.57 3.88 5.82
CA VAL A 113 -1.98 3.29 4.61
C VAL A 113 -1.37 1.91 4.89
N ALA A 114 -0.62 1.76 5.98
CA ALA A 114 -0.01 0.49 6.38
C ALA A 114 -1.06 -0.58 6.72
N SER A 115 -2.16 -0.18 7.35
CA SER A 115 -3.32 -1.04 7.66
C SER A 115 -4.19 -1.36 6.43
N ARG A 116 -3.85 -0.84 5.25
CA ARG A 116 -4.57 -1.06 3.98
C ARG A 116 -6.05 -0.63 4.04
N ILE A 117 -6.37 0.36 4.88
CA ILE A 117 -7.71 0.92 4.95
C ILE A 117 -7.95 1.74 3.68
N ASN A 118 -8.94 1.35 2.89
CA ASN A 118 -9.19 1.95 1.59
C ASN A 118 -9.95 3.29 1.70
N VAL A 119 -9.20 4.39 1.77
CA VAL A 119 -9.77 5.75 1.76
C VAL A 119 -9.80 6.40 0.37
N ALA A 120 -9.10 5.81 -0.59
CA ALA A 120 -8.88 6.34 -1.94
C ALA A 120 -10.15 6.30 -2.80
N PRO A 121 -10.25 7.15 -3.85
CA PRO A 121 -11.39 7.16 -4.76
C PRO A 121 -11.69 5.78 -5.38
N GLY A 122 -12.93 5.30 -5.28
CA GLY A 122 -13.38 4.06 -5.93
C GLY A 122 -14.20 3.12 -5.06
N ALA A 123 -14.25 1.84 -5.45
CA ALA A 123 -14.99 0.82 -4.73
C ALA A 123 -14.42 0.60 -3.32
N GLY A 124 -15.28 0.61 -2.30
CA GLY A 124 -14.88 0.44 -0.90
C GLY A 124 -14.45 1.72 -0.18
N GLN A 125 -14.34 2.86 -0.87
CA GLN A 125 -13.90 4.13 -0.28
C GLN A 125 -14.76 4.61 0.89
N VAL A 126 -16.08 4.43 0.80
CA VAL A 126 -17.04 4.96 1.80
C VAL A 126 -16.84 4.22 3.13
N ALA A 127 -16.71 2.89 3.06
CA ALA A 127 -16.46 2.06 4.22
C ALA A 127 -15.08 2.36 4.83
N GLY A 128 -14.02 2.43 4.02
CA GLY A 128 -12.68 2.70 4.54
C GLY A 128 -12.51 4.11 5.11
N ARG A 129 -13.19 5.13 4.56
CA ARG A 129 -13.22 6.47 5.18
C ARG A 129 -13.96 6.50 6.51
N ALA A 130 -15.07 5.75 6.63
CA ALA A 130 -15.79 5.62 7.90
C ALA A 130 -14.96 4.86 8.95
N GLU A 131 -14.26 3.81 8.53
CA GLU A 131 -13.32 3.05 9.38
C GLU A 131 -12.16 3.93 9.86
N ALA A 132 -11.50 4.65 8.95
CA ALA A 132 -10.43 5.57 9.30
C ALA A 132 -10.92 6.72 10.22
N LEU A 133 -12.14 7.23 10.04
CA LEU A 133 -12.73 8.20 10.97
C LEU A 133 -12.90 7.61 12.37
N GLY A 134 -13.46 6.41 12.48
CA GLY A 134 -13.60 5.71 13.76
C GLY A 134 -12.25 5.45 14.43
N LEU A 135 -11.24 5.06 13.64
CA LEU A 135 -9.89 4.86 14.11
C LEU A 135 -9.27 6.18 14.61
N LEU A 136 -9.36 7.28 13.86
CA LEU A 136 -8.87 8.59 14.26
C LEU A 136 -9.47 9.01 15.62
N ILE A 137 -10.78 8.83 15.80
CA ILE A 137 -11.46 9.14 17.06
C ILE A 137 -10.94 8.25 18.20
N SER A 138 -10.66 6.97 17.93
CA SER A 138 -10.11 6.04 18.94
C SER A 138 -8.67 6.37 19.35
N CYS A 139 -7.93 7.08 18.50
CA CYS A 139 -6.57 7.56 18.78
C CYS A 139 -6.54 8.77 19.73
N LEU A 140 -7.69 9.40 20.00
CA LEU A 140 -7.74 10.59 20.84
C LEU A 140 -7.87 10.21 22.31
N GLU A 141 -6.97 10.75 23.13
CA GLU A 141 -7.01 10.63 24.60
C GLU A 141 -6.88 12.00 25.27
N GLY A 142 -7.13 12.05 26.58
CA GLY A 142 -6.92 13.25 27.39
C GLY A 142 -7.61 14.52 26.85
N PRO A 143 -6.92 15.68 26.87
CA PRO A 143 -7.43 16.95 26.34
C PRO A 143 -7.95 16.89 24.90
N ALA A 144 -7.29 16.16 24.00
CA ALA A 144 -7.72 16.03 22.61
C ALA A 144 -9.08 15.33 22.50
N LYS A 145 -9.28 14.25 23.25
CA LYS A 145 -10.58 13.56 23.32
C LYS A 145 -11.68 14.47 23.87
N GLN A 146 -11.39 15.20 24.95
CA GLN A 146 -12.35 16.13 25.56
C GLN A 146 -12.76 17.22 24.58
N TRP A 147 -11.81 17.77 23.82
CA TRP A 147 -12.11 18.74 22.78
C TRP A 147 -13.02 18.18 21.69
N TYR A 148 -12.75 16.97 21.19
CA TYR A 148 -13.60 16.31 20.21
C TYR A 148 -15.03 16.10 20.74
N GLU A 149 -15.15 15.58 21.96
CA GLU A 149 -16.45 15.31 22.58
C GLU A 149 -17.27 16.58 22.81
N THR A 150 -16.61 17.69 23.14
CA THR A 150 -17.27 18.97 23.42
C THR A 150 -17.62 19.74 22.14
N ASN A 151 -16.71 19.76 21.17
CA ASN A 151 -16.79 20.68 20.03
C ASN A 151 -17.31 20.03 18.75
N ILE A 152 -17.27 18.70 18.63
CA ILE A 152 -17.46 18.00 17.35
C ILE A 152 -18.48 16.86 17.46
N LYS A 153 -18.40 16.03 18.50
CA LYS A 153 -19.23 14.85 18.63
C LYS A 153 -20.72 15.20 18.57
N GLY A 154 -21.45 14.52 17.69
CA GLY A 154 -22.88 14.73 17.50
C GLY A 154 -23.28 15.98 16.70
N LYS A 155 -22.31 16.75 16.20
CA LYS A 155 -22.57 17.90 15.33
C LYS A 155 -22.58 17.52 13.86
N ASN A 156 -23.24 18.37 13.08
CA ASN A 156 -23.29 18.36 11.63
C ASN A 156 -22.25 19.32 11.05
N TRP A 157 -22.10 19.31 9.72
CA TRP A 157 -21.16 20.17 9.02
C TRP A 157 -21.85 21.32 8.31
N LYS A 158 -21.67 22.55 8.80
CA LYS A 158 -22.21 23.76 8.17
C LYS A 158 -21.23 24.33 7.17
N CYS A 159 -21.73 24.78 6.02
CA CYS A 159 -20.98 25.54 5.03
C CYS A 159 -21.51 26.98 4.99
N SER A 160 -20.97 27.87 5.82
CA SER A 160 -21.50 29.23 6.02
C SER A 160 -21.49 30.10 4.76
N ASN A 161 -20.65 29.79 3.77
CA ASN A 161 -20.55 30.54 2.53
C ASN A 161 -21.38 29.95 1.38
N ILE A 162 -22.17 28.90 1.66
CA ILE A 162 -22.92 28.12 0.67
C ILE A 162 -24.40 28.10 1.06
N SER A 163 -25.25 28.68 0.21
CA SER A 163 -26.71 28.66 0.35
C SER A 163 -27.28 27.24 0.31
N ASP A 164 -28.48 27.04 0.86
CA ASP A 164 -29.26 25.81 0.73
C ASP A 164 -30.12 25.76 -0.56
N ASN A 165 -29.92 26.71 -1.48
CA ASN A 165 -30.67 26.83 -2.73
C ASN A 165 -29.77 26.73 -3.97
N LEU A 166 -29.00 25.65 -4.08
CA LEU A 166 -28.08 25.39 -5.19
C LEU A 166 -28.66 24.51 -6.30
N GLY A 167 -29.91 24.06 -6.15
CA GLY A 167 -30.55 23.15 -7.11
C GLY A 167 -29.94 21.73 -7.15
N VAL A 168 -29.08 21.38 -6.20
CA VAL A 168 -28.45 20.05 -6.07
C VAL A 168 -28.57 19.49 -4.66
N ALA A 169 -28.66 18.17 -4.53
CA ALA A 169 -29.04 17.52 -3.27
C ALA A 169 -27.88 17.16 -2.32
N THR A 170 -26.62 17.25 -2.75
CA THR A 170 -25.47 16.80 -1.95
C THR A 170 -24.24 17.67 -2.15
N LEU A 171 -23.35 17.76 -1.16
CA LEU A 171 -22.06 18.44 -1.30
C LEU A 171 -21.20 17.86 -2.43
N THR A 172 -21.31 16.56 -2.71
CA THR A 172 -20.66 15.92 -3.86
C THR A 172 -21.19 16.50 -5.18
N ALA A 173 -22.49 16.72 -5.29
CA ALA A 173 -23.09 17.35 -6.46
C ALA A 173 -22.73 18.84 -6.55
N VAL A 174 -22.68 19.55 -5.41
CA VAL A 174 -22.18 20.95 -5.38
C VAL A 174 -20.75 21.02 -5.91
N ARG A 175 -19.87 20.12 -5.49
CA ARG A 175 -18.49 20.03 -5.98
C ARG A 175 -18.41 19.78 -7.50
N ALA A 176 -19.35 19.01 -8.04
CA ALA A 176 -19.42 18.68 -9.46
C ALA A 176 -20.03 19.78 -10.34
N LEU A 177 -20.50 20.90 -9.76
CA LEU A 177 -21.06 22.01 -10.53
C LEU A 177 -20.02 22.58 -11.48
N ALA A 178 -20.39 22.66 -12.76
CA ALA A 178 -19.55 23.23 -13.81
C ALA A 178 -19.57 24.76 -13.77
N ALA A 179 -18.59 25.36 -14.46
CA ALA A 179 -18.56 26.80 -14.67
C ALA A 179 -19.75 27.27 -15.53
N ARG A 180 -20.24 28.48 -15.24
CA ARG A 180 -21.42 29.00 -15.92
C ARG A 180 -21.05 29.63 -17.26
N ASN A 181 -21.59 29.08 -18.34
CA ASN A 181 -21.50 29.67 -19.68
C ASN A 181 -22.77 30.44 -20.03
N GLY A 182 -23.01 31.62 -19.43
CA GLY A 182 -23.95 32.67 -19.87
C GLY A 182 -25.46 32.35 -20.04
N GLY A 183 -25.87 31.09 -20.17
CA GLY A 183 -27.18 30.67 -20.71
C GLY A 183 -27.93 29.66 -19.84
N GLY A 184 -27.88 29.82 -18.51
CA GLY A 184 -28.80 29.13 -17.60
C GLY A 184 -28.74 27.60 -17.62
N GLN A 185 -27.55 27.01 -17.65
CA GLN A 185 -27.40 25.56 -17.54
C GLN A 185 -27.86 25.05 -16.16
N VAL A 186 -28.72 24.03 -16.16
CA VAL A 186 -29.10 23.29 -14.95
C VAL A 186 -27.86 22.58 -14.41
N GLY A 187 -27.46 22.87 -13.16
CA GLY A 187 -26.26 22.31 -12.55
C GLY A 187 -24.95 23.06 -12.85
N ALA A 188 -25.01 24.33 -13.27
CA ALA A 188 -23.86 25.24 -13.25
C ALA A 188 -23.88 26.13 -12.01
N LEU A 189 -22.71 26.63 -11.57
CA LEU A 189 -22.64 27.60 -10.48
C LEU A 189 -23.46 28.86 -10.82
N ASN A 190 -24.51 29.15 -10.07
CA ASN A 190 -25.25 30.40 -10.21
C ASN A 190 -24.87 31.36 -9.08
N THR A 191 -24.04 32.35 -9.40
CA THR A 191 -23.47 33.25 -8.38
C THR A 191 -24.50 34.17 -7.71
N ALA A 192 -25.68 34.36 -8.30
CA ALA A 192 -26.67 35.30 -7.80
C ALA A 192 -27.43 34.70 -6.61
N GLY A 193 -26.98 35.00 -5.39
CA GLY A 193 -27.68 34.64 -4.15
C GLY A 193 -27.39 33.22 -3.62
N GLU A 194 -26.45 32.49 -4.22
CA GLU A 194 -26.11 31.12 -3.79
C GLU A 194 -24.78 31.01 -3.03
N PHE A 195 -23.87 31.98 -3.22
CA PHE A 195 -22.58 32.05 -2.55
C PHE A 195 -22.38 33.40 -1.85
N GLN A 196 -21.71 33.39 -0.70
CA GLN A 196 -21.35 34.60 0.05
C GLN A 196 -19.92 34.52 0.62
N GLY A 197 -19.47 35.62 1.23
CA GLY A 197 -18.19 35.66 1.94
C GLY A 197 -17.01 35.20 1.07
N LYS A 198 -16.20 34.27 1.60
CA LYS A 198 -15.00 33.77 0.91
C LYS A 198 -15.33 33.02 -0.37
N ALA A 199 -16.46 32.31 -0.45
CA ALA A 199 -16.85 31.61 -1.67
C ALA A 199 -17.16 32.61 -2.81
N ALA A 200 -17.93 33.67 -2.51
CA ALA A 200 -18.21 34.72 -3.49
C ALA A 200 -16.92 35.47 -3.92
N ALA A 201 -16.01 35.74 -2.98
CA ALA A 201 -14.73 36.36 -3.28
C ALA A 201 -13.85 35.48 -4.18
N GLU A 202 -13.78 34.17 -3.92
CA GLU A 202 -12.98 33.23 -4.72
C GLU A 202 -13.55 33.08 -6.13
N ILE A 203 -14.87 33.03 -6.28
CA ILE A 203 -15.52 33.05 -7.61
C ILE A 203 -15.21 34.36 -8.34
N GLY A 204 -15.25 35.50 -7.64
CA GLY A 204 -14.90 36.80 -8.22
C GLY A 204 -13.44 36.87 -8.68
N ARG A 205 -12.52 36.25 -7.93
CA ARG A 205 -11.09 36.18 -8.25
C ARG A 205 -10.80 35.29 -9.47
N ILE A 206 -11.45 34.13 -9.56
CA ILE A 206 -11.28 33.17 -10.67
C ILE A 206 -12.04 33.64 -11.93
N GLY A 207 -13.22 34.24 -11.73
CA GLY A 207 -14.19 34.56 -12.76
C GLY A 207 -15.32 33.53 -12.83
N ALA A 208 -16.57 33.98 -12.85
CA ALA A 208 -17.77 33.13 -12.82
C ALA A 208 -17.91 32.19 -14.04
N GLY A 209 -17.29 32.52 -15.17
CA GLY A 209 -17.24 31.66 -16.36
C GLY A 209 -16.19 30.55 -16.31
N ILE A 210 -15.38 30.51 -15.24
CA ILE A 210 -14.27 29.56 -15.07
C ILE A 210 -14.40 28.79 -13.75
N ALA A 211 -14.86 29.46 -12.69
CA ALA A 211 -15.02 28.84 -11.37
C ALA A 211 -15.96 27.62 -11.44
N THR A 212 -15.61 26.59 -10.68
CA THR A 212 -16.36 25.33 -10.56
C THR A 212 -16.61 25.01 -9.09
N GLY A 213 -17.52 24.08 -8.81
CA GLY A 213 -17.78 23.63 -7.43
C GLY A 213 -16.54 23.13 -6.70
N ALA A 214 -15.57 22.57 -7.42
CA ALA A 214 -14.29 22.10 -6.87
C ALA A 214 -13.38 23.23 -6.37
N ASN A 215 -13.63 24.48 -6.76
CA ASN A 215 -12.92 25.63 -6.21
C ASN A 215 -13.46 26.04 -4.83
N ILE A 216 -14.65 25.58 -4.47
CA ILE A 216 -15.34 25.95 -3.22
C ILE A 216 -15.32 24.79 -2.22
N ILE A 217 -15.54 23.56 -2.70
CA ILE A 217 -15.57 22.35 -1.88
C ILE A 217 -14.35 21.49 -2.23
N PRO A 218 -13.50 21.15 -1.25
CA PRO A 218 -12.29 20.36 -1.49
C PRO A 218 -12.62 18.95 -1.97
N ASN A 219 -11.77 18.36 -2.84
CA ASN A 219 -11.93 17.01 -3.38
C ASN A 219 -10.94 15.97 -2.80
N GLY A 220 -10.18 16.38 -1.79
CA GLY A 220 -9.13 15.57 -1.17
C GLY A 220 -9.65 14.57 -0.14
N ILE A 221 -8.70 14.03 0.64
CA ILE A 221 -8.98 13.23 1.84
C ILE A 221 -8.14 13.78 2.98
N TRP A 222 -6.83 13.88 2.73
CA TRP A 222 -5.84 14.21 3.74
C TRP A 222 -5.61 15.70 3.86
N ASP A 223 -5.91 16.48 2.84
CA ASP A 223 -5.56 17.89 2.65
C ASP A 223 -6.79 18.76 2.32
N GLU A 224 -7.97 18.37 2.80
CA GLU A 224 -9.18 19.15 2.58
C GLU A 224 -9.09 20.53 3.27
N ASP A 225 -9.16 21.60 2.47
CA ASP A 225 -9.35 22.97 2.96
C ASP A 225 -10.82 23.37 2.79
N TRP A 226 -11.51 23.51 3.91
CA TRP A 226 -12.92 23.92 3.95
C TRP A 226 -13.14 25.41 4.20
N SER A 227 -12.07 26.21 4.25
CA SER A 227 -12.13 27.62 4.61
C SER A 227 -12.93 28.45 3.60
N ILE A 228 -12.90 28.10 2.32
CA ILE A 228 -13.66 28.78 1.25
C ILE A 228 -15.18 28.53 1.42
N ALA A 229 -15.57 27.30 1.70
CA ALA A 229 -16.96 26.93 2.01
C ALA A 229 -17.46 27.50 3.35
N GLY A 230 -16.56 28.00 4.21
CA GLY A 230 -16.89 28.41 5.58
C GLY A 230 -17.28 27.21 6.43
N GLY A 231 -16.56 26.09 6.28
CA GLY A 231 -16.86 24.83 6.93
C GLY A 231 -16.63 24.85 8.43
N GLU A 232 -17.66 24.52 9.22
CA GLU A 232 -17.56 24.43 10.68
C GLU A 232 -18.59 23.45 11.30
N PRO A 233 -18.32 22.92 12.52
CA PRO A 233 -19.28 22.09 13.25
C PRO A 233 -20.51 22.88 13.72
N GLU A 234 -21.70 22.32 13.53
CA GLU A 234 -22.98 22.95 13.87
C GLU A 234 -23.93 21.97 14.55
N ALA A 235 -24.67 22.42 15.57
CA ALA A 235 -25.60 21.57 16.32
C ALA A 235 -27.00 21.50 15.68
N ASN A 236 -27.33 22.44 14.80
CA ASN A 236 -28.60 22.48 14.08
C ASN A 236 -28.80 21.25 13.18
N ALA A 237 -30.06 20.94 12.90
CA ALA A 237 -30.44 19.83 12.03
C ALA A 237 -29.85 19.99 10.61
N PRO A 238 -29.59 18.88 9.89
CA PRO A 238 -29.12 18.94 8.51
C PRO A 238 -30.10 19.69 7.60
N VAL A 239 -29.55 20.49 6.69
CA VAL A 239 -30.27 21.25 5.67
C VAL A 239 -29.63 20.91 4.33
N ALA A 240 -30.41 20.26 3.47
CA ALA A 240 -29.95 19.84 2.15
C ALA A 240 -29.61 21.08 1.28
N PRO A 241 -28.63 20.98 0.36
CA PRO A 241 -28.25 22.11 -0.49
C PRO A 241 -29.33 22.54 -1.52
N ASN A 242 -30.50 21.92 -1.53
CA ASN A 242 -31.66 22.26 -2.35
C ASN A 242 -32.96 22.43 -1.53
N ALA A 243 -32.84 22.77 -0.24
CA ALA A 243 -34.00 23.03 0.62
C ALA A 243 -34.77 24.30 0.22
N GLY A 244 -34.17 25.17 -0.61
CA GLY A 244 -34.88 26.28 -1.25
C GLY A 244 -35.10 27.51 -0.37
N GLY A 245 -34.42 27.60 0.79
CA GLY A 245 -34.49 28.77 1.66
C GLY A 245 -33.82 29.99 1.04
N GLY A 246 -32.68 29.81 0.37
CA GLY A 246 -31.82 30.90 -0.06
C GLY A 246 -31.17 31.60 1.14
N PHE A 247 -30.19 32.48 0.90
CA PHE A 247 -29.60 33.22 2.03
C PHE A 247 -30.66 34.03 2.79
N PRO A 248 -30.60 34.06 4.13
CA PRO A 248 -29.47 33.65 4.99
C PRO A 248 -29.42 32.15 5.35
N ALA A 249 -30.30 31.30 4.83
CA ALA A 249 -30.20 29.85 5.02
C ALA A 249 -28.96 29.28 4.31
N VAL A 250 -28.27 28.38 4.99
CA VAL A 250 -27.01 27.78 4.52
C VAL A 250 -27.10 26.27 4.52
N THR A 251 -26.27 25.64 3.70
CA THR A 251 -26.16 24.19 3.65
C THR A 251 -25.59 23.64 4.97
N ILE A 252 -26.26 22.65 5.55
CA ILE A 252 -25.80 21.88 6.71
C ILE A 252 -25.81 20.40 6.33
N ALA A 253 -24.64 19.84 6.04
CA ALA A 253 -24.50 18.43 5.72
C ALA A 253 -24.55 17.56 6.98
N PRO A 254 -25.15 16.35 6.90
CA PRO A 254 -25.26 15.48 8.05
C PRO A 254 -23.91 14.89 8.45
N ASN A 255 -23.67 14.87 9.77
CA ASN A 255 -22.45 14.35 10.39
C ASN A 255 -21.15 15.05 9.93
N ILE A 256 -20.03 14.64 10.53
CA ILE A 256 -18.69 15.09 10.17
C ILE A 256 -17.91 13.93 9.58
N THR A 257 -17.25 14.16 8.46
CA THR A 257 -16.46 13.17 7.71
C THR A 257 -14.98 13.19 8.14
N LEU A 258 -14.20 12.19 7.72
CA LEU A 258 -12.76 12.12 7.99
C LEU A 258 -12.02 13.40 7.58
N GLY A 259 -12.17 13.86 6.35
CA GLY A 259 -11.45 15.03 5.85
C GLY A 259 -11.82 16.33 6.58
N GLN A 260 -13.09 16.48 6.95
CA GLN A 260 -13.56 17.59 7.79
C GLN A 260 -12.95 17.55 9.19
N LEU A 261 -12.87 16.37 9.84
CA LEU A 261 -12.22 16.24 11.14
C LEU A 261 -10.72 16.55 11.05
N LEU A 262 -10.03 16.06 10.01
CA LEU A 262 -8.61 16.38 9.76
C LEU A 262 -8.40 17.90 9.58
N TYR A 263 -9.28 18.56 8.82
CA TYR A 263 -9.26 20.02 8.68
C TYR A 263 -9.41 20.74 10.03
N LEU A 264 -10.34 20.30 10.88
CA LEU A 264 -10.53 20.88 12.22
C LEU A 264 -9.31 20.68 13.13
N PHE A 265 -8.64 19.53 13.06
CA PHE A 265 -7.40 19.30 13.78
C PHE A 265 -6.30 20.30 13.38
N ARG A 266 -6.23 20.66 12.10
CA ARG A 266 -5.24 21.63 11.62
C ARG A 266 -5.56 23.08 11.94
N THR A 267 -6.84 23.42 12.03
CA THR A 267 -7.29 24.83 12.02
C THR A 267 -7.93 25.29 13.32
N ALA A 268 -8.57 24.38 14.05
CA ALA A 268 -9.35 24.69 15.25
C ALA A 268 -8.77 24.07 16.52
N TYR A 269 -7.99 22.99 16.40
CA TYR A 269 -7.31 22.40 17.54
C TYR A 269 -6.05 23.21 17.88
N THR A 270 -6.18 24.14 18.82
CA THR A 270 -5.05 24.89 19.37
C THR A 270 -4.39 24.04 20.45
N THR A 271 -3.19 23.52 20.19
CA THR A 271 -2.34 23.01 21.27
C THR A 271 -1.91 24.19 22.15
N VAL A 272 -1.63 23.90 23.42
CA VAL A 272 -1.18 24.89 24.40
C VAL A 272 0.08 25.63 23.92
N GLU A 273 0.89 25.06 23.02
CA GLU A 273 1.98 25.77 22.32
C GLU A 273 1.52 26.92 21.42
N HIS A 274 0.44 26.76 20.64
CA HIS A 274 0.00 27.84 19.74
C HIS A 274 -0.47 29.07 20.54
N LEU A 275 -1.10 28.83 21.70
CA LEU A 275 -1.47 29.87 22.67
C LEU A 275 -0.23 30.47 23.36
N LYS A 276 0.81 29.70 23.64
CA LYS A 276 2.08 30.23 24.19
C LYS A 276 2.88 31.04 23.17
N GLN A 277 2.86 30.69 21.89
CA GLN A 277 3.54 31.46 20.83
C GLN A 277 2.81 32.77 20.50
N THR A 278 1.49 32.84 20.68
CA THR A 278 0.71 34.08 20.54
C THR A 278 0.71 34.96 21.79
N ALA A 279 0.95 34.39 22.98
CA ALA A 279 1.09 35.15 24.23
C ALA A 279 2.48 35.78 24.47
N VAL A 280 3.45 35.56 23.56
CA VAL A 280 4.83 36.10 23.64
C VAL A 280 5.03 37.35 22.74
N PHE A 281 3.95 37.93 22.19
CA PHE A 281 3.99 39.21 21.47
C PHE A 281 3.13 40.27 22.15
#